data_AF-A6BDZ7-F1
#
_entry.id   AF-A6BDZ7-F1
#
_cell.length_a   1.000
_cell.length_b   1.000
_cell.length_c   1.000
_cell.angle_alpha   90.00
_cell.angle_beta   90.00
_cell.angle_gamma   90.00
#
_symmetry.space_group_name_H-M   'P 1'
#
loop_
_entity.id
_entity.type
_entity.pdbx_description
1 polymer ?
#
loop_
_entity_poly.entity_id
_entity_poly.type
_entity_poly.pdbx_seq_one_letter_code
_entity_poly.pdbx_strand_id
1 'polypeptide(L)'
;MKEMIRKYRGTLISSALVILAGVLVGFTSIQGKWINLFFVVMQCVFVAIIFYDNRNRQQNRKVIGMTIWIIPVITLLYNGIVRLVDMGADIENLFMAFIYYGTGLMFMVIGNYLPKVKQNNTIGIRVVWTLQDEENWSATHRFSGKIWVASGILCMLCGLFAESIAALVLYVVSIMAAVIISVLYSYFFYKKKIETGEKLKIQYKKKAIVRYGIVTILTIIFIIGSLFWGSIDIQFQDNSFTIKAQGWSDYTVDYTKIDSISYEENLFQNSNDYRTNGLGNFKYAMGNFRNDVYGNYIRYTHSSCHSYVVMNIGGKILVVNGENDPATKEIYHNISEKK
;
A
#
# COMPACT_ATOMS: atom_id res chain seq x y z
N MET A 1 -27.55 8.49 -14.70
CA MET A 1 -26.35 8.27 -15.54
C MET A 1 -26.23 9.26 -16.71
N LYS A 2 -27.10 9.23 -17.74
CA LYS A 2 -26.99 10.13 -18.93
C LYS A 2 -26.86 11.63 -18.59
N GLU A 3 -27.66 12.10 -17.63
CA GLU A 3 -27.63 13.49 -17.14
C GLU A 3 -26.27 13.86 -16.51
N MET A 4 -25.71 12.98 -15.67
CA MET A 4 -24.39 13.18 -15.06
C MET A 4 -23.27 13.20 -16.10
N ILE A 5 -23.32 12.29 -17.09
CA ILE A 5 -22.35 12.27 -18.20
C ILE A 5 -22.39 13.60 -18.96
N ARG A 6 -23.58 14.13 -19.27
CA ARG A 6 -23.73 15.43 -19.94
C ARG A 6 -23.17 16.57 -19.08
N LYS A 7 -23.47 16.57 -17.78
CA LYS A 7 -23.06 17.61 -16.82
C LYS A 7 -21.54 17.66 -16.60
N TYR A 8 -20.86 16.51 -16.63
CA TYR A 8 -19.42 16.38 -16.35
C TYR A 8 -18.59 16.02 -17.58
N ARG A 9 -19.15 16.11 -18.81
CA ARG A 9 -18.49 15.71 -20.05
C ARG A 9 -17.09 16.29 -20.20
N GLY A 10 -16.92 17.59 -19.96
CA GLY A 10 -15.60 18.25 -20.05
C GLY A 10 -14.58 17.69 -19.07
N THR A 11 -14.98 17.46 -17.81
CA THR A 11 -14.12 16.88 -16.77
C THR A 11 -13.77 15.42 -17.06
N LEU A 12 -14.69 14.65 -17.62
CA LEU A 12 -14.42 13.26 -18.02
C LEU A 12 -13.40 13.22 -19.15
N ILE A 13 -13.59 14.05 -20.19
CA ILE A 13 -12.64 14.13 -21.31
C ILE A 13 -11.26 14.55 -20.81
N SER A 14 -11.18 15.61 -19.99
CA SER A 14 -9.90 16.07 -19.44
C SER A 14 -9.23 14.99 -18.57
N SER A 15 -10.00 14.28 -17.75
CA SER A 15 -9.48 13.22 -16.87
C SER A 15 -8.91 12.04 -17.69
N ALA A 16 -9.60 11.67 -18.78
CA ALA A 16 -9.15 10.62 -19.67
C ALA A 16 -7.89 11.06 -20.44
N LEU A 17 -7.85 12.32 -20.91
CA LEU A 17 -6.66 12.88 -21.56
C LEU A 17 -5.45 12.89 -20.64
N VAL A 18 -5.60 13.19 -19.35
CA VAL A 18 -4.49 13.16 -18.39
C VAL A 18 -3.97 11.74 -18.17
N ILE A 19 -4.86 10.76 -18.04
CA ILE A 19 -4.45 9.35 -17.92
C ILE A 19 -3.73 8.90 -19.19
N LEU A 20 -4.25 9.25 -20.38
CA LEU A 20 -3.63 8.94 -21.67
C LEU A 20 -2.30 9.67 -21.88
N ALA A 21 -2.19 10.93 -21.44
CA ALA A 21 -0.93 11.66 -21.45
C ALA A 21 0.10 11.01 -20.52
N GLY A 22 -0.31 10.51 -19.35
CA GLY A 22 0.52 9.69 -18.48
C GLY A 22 1.04 8.44 -19.19
N VAL A 23 0.21 7.79 -20.01
CA VAL A 23 0.64 6.67 -20.87
C VAL A 23 1.69 7.10 -21.88
N LEU A 24 1.48 8.25 -22.55
CA LEU A 24 2.40 8.78 -23.57
C LEU A 24 3.76 9.21 -22.97
N VAL A 25 3.74 9.80 -21.77
CA VAL A 25 4.95 10.27 -21.06
C VAL A 25 5.70 9.12 -20.37
N GLY A 26 4.99 8.07 -19.93
CA GLY A 26 5.53 6.91 -19.21
C GLY A 26 6.00 5.74 -20.10
N PHE A 27 6.23 5.96 -21.39
CA PHE A 27 6.75 4.91 -22.30
C PHE A 27 8.21 4.56 -21.99
N THR A 28 8.45 3.69 -21.01
CA THR A 28 9.79 3.12 -20.77
C THR A 28 9.80 1.59 -20.59
N SER A 29 8.68 0.92 -20.26
CA SER A 29 8.65 -0.55 -20.15
C SER A 29 7.32 -1.21 -20.54
N ILE A 30 7.35 -2.49 -20.91
CA ILE A 30 6.16 -3.32 -21.20
C ILE A 30 5.25 -3.40 -19.96
N GLN A 31 5.82 -3.43 -18.76
CA GLN A 31 5.08 -3.43 -17.49
C GLN A 31 4.31 -2.11 -17.27
N GLY A 32 4.90 -0.97 -17.66
CA GLY A 32 4.27 0.35 -17.61
C GLY A 32 2.99 0.51 -18.46
N LYS A 33 2.81 -0.32 -19.50
CA LYS A 33 1.59 -0.30 -20.33
C LYS A 33 0.40 -0.93 -19.61
N TRP A 34 0.62 -2.07 -18.97
CA TRP A 34 -0.44 -2.82 -18.27
C TRP A 34 -0.97 -2.06 -17.04
N ILE A 35 -0.08 -1.42 -16.28
CA ILE A 35 -0.46 -0.60 -15.12
C ILE A 35 -1.29 0.62 -15.52
N ASN A 36 -0.95 1.26 -16.64
CA ASN A 36 -1.71 2.39 -17.17
C ASN A 36 -3.09 1.96 -17.70
N LEU A 37 -3.18 0.81 -18.37
CA LEU A 37 -4.47 0.21 -18.75
C LEU A 37 -5.33 -0.07 -17.51
N PHE A 38 -4.73 -0.60 -16.44
CA PHE A 38 -5.40 -0.81 -15.17
C PHE A 38 -5.98 0.49 -14.60
N PHE A 39 -5.26 1.62 -14.64
CA PHE A 39 -5.79 2.92 -14.21
C PHE A 39 -6.98 3.40 -15.06
N VAL A 40 -6.96 3.19 -16.39
CA VAL A 40 -8.09 3.52 -17.26
C VAL A 40 -9.33 2.72 -16.85
N VAL A 41 -9.19 1.39 -16.67
CA VAL A 41 -10.29 0.52 -16.26
C VAL A 41 -10.83 0.92 -14.89
N MET A 42 -9.93 1.16 -13.93
CA MET A 42 -10.29 1.66 -12.59
C MET A 42 -11.08 2.96 -12.67
N GLN A 43 -10.66 3.92 -13.50
CA GLN A 43 -11.37 5.19 -13.67
C GLN A 43 -12.78 4.98 -14.25
N CYS A 44 -12.93 4.11 -15.25
CA CYS A 44 -14.25 3.80 -15.81
C CYS A 44 -15.18 3.18 -14.76
N VAL A 45 -14.70 2.21 -13.99
CA VAL A 45 -15.47 1.56 -12.92
C VAL A 45 -15.83 2.57 -11.83
N PHE A 46 -14.87 3.40 -11.41
CA PHE A 46 -15.06 4.38 -10.36
C PHE A 46 -16.09 5.45 -10.74
N VAL A 47 -15.99 6.01 -11.95
CA VAL A 47 -16.98 6.96 -12.49
C VAL A 47 -18.35 6.30 -12.61
N ALA A 48 -18.42 5.04 -13.06
CA ALA A 48 -19.69 4.31 -13.18
C ALA A 48 -20.37 4.15 -11.81
N ILE A 49 -19.63 3.78 -10.76
CA ILE A 49 -20.14 3.67 -9.39
C ILE A 49 -20.71 5.02 -8.91
N ILE A 50 -19.97 6.11 -9.12
CA ILE A 50 -20.40 7.46 -8.71
C ILE A 50 -21.67 7.88 -9.47
N PHE A 51 -21.75 7.60 -10.77
CA PHE A 51 -22.87 8.02 -11.61
C PHE A 51 -24.11 7.12 -11.49
N TYR A 52 -23.92 5.92 -10.97
CA TYR A 52 -24.99 4.98 -10.64
C TYR A 52 -25.76 5.43 -9.40
N ASP A 53 -25.09 6.03 -8.41
CA ASP A 53 -25.75 6.57 -7.23
C ASP A 53 -26.55 7.85 -7.57
N ASN A 54 -27.88 7.73 -7.59
CA ASN A 54 -28.77 8.84 -7.89
C ASN A 54 -28.66 10.00 -6.88
N ARG A 55 -28.25 9.74 -5.62
CA ARG A 55 -28.05 10.80 -4.63
C ARG A 55 -26.89 11.72 -4.99
N ASN A 56 -25.96 11.27 -5.84
CA ASN A 56 -24.86 12.10 -6.31
C ASN A 56 -25.28 13.25 -7.24
N ARG A 57 -26.52 13.24 -7.77
CA ARG A 57 -27.02 14.35 -8.59
C ARG A 57 -27.18 15.64 -7.80
N GLN A 58 -27.46 15.53 -6.50
CA GLN A 58 -27.66 16.66 -5.58
C GLN A 58 -26.33 17.21 -5.00
N GLN A 59 -25.20 16.55 -5.29
CA GLN A 59 -23.89 16.93 -4.79
C GLN A 59 -23.38 18.22 -5.43
N ASN A 60 -22.51 18.91 -4.71
CA ASN A 60 -21.80 20.06 -5.23
C ASN A 60 -20.91 19.63 -6.42
N ARG A 61 -20.91 20.43 -7.50
CA ARG A 61 -20.11 20.17 -8.70
C ARG A 61 -18.63 19.95 -8.38
N LYS A 62 -18.09 20.69 -7.42
CA LYS A 62 -16.68 20.59 -7.00
C LYS A 62 -16.36 19.25 -6.34
N VAL A 63 -17.28 18.67 -5.56
CA VAL A 63 -17.07 17.38 -4.88
C VAL A 63 -16.95 16.27 -5.92
N ILE A 64 -17.93 16.15 -6.83
CA ILE A 64 -17.89 15.13 -7.89
C ILE A 64 -16.68 15.32 -8.81
N GLY A 65 -16.37 16.57 -9.17
CA GLY A 65 -15.18 16.89 -9.97
C GLY A 65 -13.91 16.40 -9.29
N MET A 66 -13.70 16.76 -8.02
CA MET A 66 -12.55 16.33 -7.24
C MET A 66 -12.46 14.81 -7.16
N THR A 67 -13.59 14.11 -6.92
CA THR A 67 -13.61 12.65 -6.88
C THR A 67 -13.19 12.04 -8.22
N ILE A 68 -13.69 12.55 -9.36
CA ILE A 68 -13.28 12.08 -10.70
C ILE A 68 -11.77 12.28 -10.93
N TRP A 69 -11.17 13.33 -10.35
CA TRP A 69 -9.76 13.66 -10.52
C TRP A 69 -8.79 12.85 -9.65
N ILE A 70 -9.27 12.06 -8.69
CA ILE A 70 -8.41 11.24 -7.81
C ILE A 70 -7.52 10.30 -8.62
N ILE A 71 -8.11 9.45 -9.48
CA ILE A 71 -7.37 8.46 -10.26
C ILE A 71 -6.40 9.13 -11.25
N PRO A 72 -6.81 10.12 -12.07
CA PRO A 72 -5.89 10.83 -12.95
C PRO A 72 -4.68 11.45 -12.25
N VAL A 73 -4.88 12.04 -11.06
CA VAL A 73 -3.78 12.60 -10.28
C VAL A 73 -2.83 11.51 -9.79
N ILE A 74 -3.37 10.39 -9.27
CA ILE A 74 -2.55 9.24 -8.86
C ILE A 74 -1.77 8.67 -10.05
N THR A 75 -2.41 8.54 -11.21
CA THR A 75 -1.75 8.08 -12.45
C THR A 75 -0.62 9.01 -12.87
N LEU A 76 -0.84 10.33 -12.82
CA LEU A 76 0.19 11.32 -13.16
C LEU A 76 1.38 11.24 -12.19
N LEU A 77 1.10 11.13 -10.89
CA LEU A 77 2.14 11.02 -9.87
C LEU A 77 2.95 9.73 -10.02
N TYR A 78 2.27 8.59 -10.27
CA TYR A 78 2.93 7.31 -10.54
C TYR A 78 3.87 7.41 -11.74
N ASN A 79 3.38 7.89 -12.90
CA ASN A 79 4.21 8.00 -14.10
C ASN A 79 5.36 9.01 -13.91
N GLY A 80 5.14 10.08 -13.15
CA GLY A 80 6.19 11.04 -12.77
C GLY A 80 7.29 10.39 -11.95
N ILE A 81 6.94 9.59 -10.93
CA ILE A 81 7.92 8.86 -10.11
C ILE A 81 8.68 7.86 -10.96
N VAL A 82 7.99 7.03 -11.75
CA VAL A 82 8.65 6.06 -12.65
C VAL A 82 9.66 6.76 -13.55
N ARG A 83 9.30 7.92 -14.11
CA ARG A 83 10.21 8.68 -14.97
C ARG A 83 11.42 9.23 -14.22
N LEU A 84 11.25 9.73 -13.00
CA LEU A 84 12.36 10.21 -12.17
C LEU A 84 13.31 9.07 -11.81
N VAL A 85 12.75 7.90 -11.50
CA VAL A 85 13.53 6.68 -11.26
C VAL A 85 14.33 6.28 -12.50
N ASP A 86 13.74 6.31 -13.69
CA ASP A 86 14.45 6.04 -14.95
C ASP A 86 15.58 7.06 -15.23
N MET A 87 15.49 8.27 -14.66
CA MET A 87 16.54 9.30 -14.75
C MET A 87 17.65 9.13 -13.68
N GLY A 88 17.60 8.05 -12.90
CA GLY A 88 18.60 7.73 -11.88
C GLY A 88 18.34 8.39 -10.52
N ALA A 89 17.14 8.93 -10.29
CA ALA A 89 16.76 9.41 -8.96
C ALA A 89 16.57 8.23 -8.00
N ASP A 90 16.93 8.47 -6.75
CA ASP A 90 16.78 7.47 -5.69
C ASP A 90 15.30 7.15 -5.44
N ILE A 91 14.94 5.87 -5.66
CA ILE A 91 13.58 5.36 -5.53
C ILE A 91 13.05 5.60 -4.12
N GLU A 92 13.90 5.46 -3.10
CA GLU A 92 13.47 5.45 -1.70
C GLU A 92 13.04 6.83 -1.24
N ASN A 93 13.88 7.83 -1.51
CA ASN A 93 13.61 9.22 -1.16
C ASN A 93 12.34 9.72 -1.89
N LEU A 94 12.17 9.36 -3.16
CA LEU A 94 10.97 9.71 -3.92
C LEU A 94 9.72 9.00 -3.42
N PHE A 95 9.83 7.71 -3.10
CA PHE A 95 8.71 6.92 -2.60
C PHE A 95 8.25 7.40 -1.22
N MET A 96 9.19 7.65 -0.31
CA MET A 96 8.91 8.18 1.02
C MET A 96 8.32 9.58 0.94
N ALA A 97 8.91 10.48 0.14
CA ALA A 97 8.36 11.81 -0.08
C ALA A 97 6.93 11.75 -0.65
N PHE A 98 6.69 10.87 -1.62
CA PHE A 98 5.37 10.67 -2.20
C PHE A 98 4.35 10.17 -1.16
N ILE A 99 4.73 9.20 -0.32
CA ILE A 99 3.86 8.70 0.73
C ILE A 99 3.54 9.80 1.72
N TYR A 100 4.52 10.43 2.36
CA TYR A 100 4.25 11.40 3.43
C TYR A 100 3.58 12.67 2.91
N TYR A 101 4.14 13.29 1.87
CA TYR A 101 3.63 14.56 1.37
C TYR A 101 2.41 14.39 0.47
N GLY A 102 2.38 13.35 -0.38
CA GLY A 102 1.25 13.07 -1.26
C GLY A 102 -0.01 12.68 -0.49
N THR A 103 0.10 11.76 0.48
CA THR A 103 -1.06 11.39 1.31
C THR A 103 -1.48 12.53 2.23
N GLY A 104 -0.53 13.27 2.80
CA GLY A 104 -0.81 14.42 3.64
C GLY A 104 -1.62 15.49 2.89
N LEU A 105 -1.18 15.86 1.69
CA LEU A 105 -1.90 16.79 0.81
C LEU A 105 -3.29 16.26 0.45
N MET A 106 -3.39 14.97 0.13
CA MET A 106 -4.66 14.32 -0.17
C MET A 106 -5.64 14.41 1.01
N PHE A 107 -5.19 14.16 2.24
CA PHE A 107 -6.05 14.25 3.44
C PHE A 107 -6.48 15.68 3.76
N MET A 108 -5.62 16.67 3.53
CA MET A 108 -6.04 18.07 3.66
C MET A 108 -7.13 18.42 2.64
N VAL A 109 -6.97 18.00 1.39
CA VAL A 109 -7.96 18.21 0.34
C VAL A 109 -9.27 17.52 0.72
N ILE A 110 -9.23 16.24 1.08
CA ILE A 110 -10.42 15.49 1.52
C ILE A 110 -11.08 16.17 2.72
N GLY A 111 -10.31 16.53 3.75
CA GLY A 111 -10.81 17.17 4.96
C GLY A 111 -11.50 18.51 4.70
N ASN A 112 -11.00 19.32 3.77
CA ASN A 112 -11.63 20.58 3.35
C ASN A 112 -12.94 20.38 2.56
N TYR A 113 -13.12 19.21 1.95
CA TYR A 113 -14.32 18.90 1.15
C TYR A 113 -15.34 18.03 1.88
N LEU A 114 -14.96 17.26 2.91
CA LEU A 114 -15.86 16.45 3.73
C LEU A 114 -17.13 17.24 4.16
N PRO A 115 -17.03 18.46 4.73
CA PRO A 115 -18.21 19.22 5.18
C PRO A 115 -19.17 19.63 4.05
N LYS A 116 -18.73 19.55 2.78
CA LYS A 116 -19.50 19.94 1.60
C LYS A 116 -20.18 18.73 0.93
N VAL A 117 -19.89 17.51 1.38
CA VAL A 117 -20.48 16.28 0.86
C VAL A 117 -21.87 16.12 1.47
N LYS A 118 -22.91 16.02 0.64
CA LYS A 118 -24.26 15.69 1.09
C LYS A 118 -24.42 14.18 1.29
N GLN A 119 -25.42 13.75 2.04
CA GLN A 119 -25.66 12.32 2.31
C GLN A 119 -25.85 11.52 1.02
N ASN A 120 -25.04 10.49 0.83
CA ASN A 120 -25.06 9.62 -0.35
C ASN A 120 -24.48 8.24 -0.01
N ASN A 121 -24.53 7.30 -0.96
CA ASN A 121 -24.11 5.91 -0.73
C ASN A 121 -22.68 5.61 -1.19
N THR A 122 -21.95 6.58 -1.74
CA THR A 122 -20.67 6.37 -2.45
C THR A 122 -19.49 7.15 -1.85
N ILE A 123 -19.66 8.43 -1.52
CA ILE A 123 -18.62 9.39 -1.09
C ILE A 123 -18.85 9.78 0.37
N GLY A 124 -17.83 9.68 1.21
CA GLY A 124 -17.83 10.15 2.60
C GLY A 124 -17.71 9.05 3.65
N ILE A 125 -17.94 9.41 4.91
CA ILE A 125 -17.92 8.53 6.07
C ILE A 125 -19.28 7.84 6.17
N ARG A 126 -19.33 6.58 5.75
CA ARG A 126 -20.58 5.82 5.53
C ARG A 126 -20.80 4.78 6.63
N VAL A 127 -21.10 5.26 7.82
CA VAL A 127 -21.55 4.42 8.94
C VAL A 127 -23.08 4.35 8.94
N VAL A 128 -23.66 3.26 9.44
CA VAL A 128 -25.10 2.95 9.28
C VAL A 128 -26.00 4.10 9.69
N TRP A 129 -25.70 4.75 10.81
CA TRP A 129 -26.45 5.90 11.32
C TRP A 129 -26.25 7.18 10.50
N THR A 130 -25.07 7.46 9.96
CA THR A 130 -24.87 8.63 9.06
C THR A 130 -25.62 8.51 7.75
N LEU A 131 -25.82 7.29 7.24
CA LEU A 131 -26.56 7.06 5.99
C LEU A 131 -28.07 7.26 6.14
N GLN A 132 -28.56 7.30 7.38
CA GLN A 132 -29.98 7.38 7.70
C GLN A 132 -30.38 8.70 8.35
N ASP A 133 -29.40 9.45 8.86
CA ASP A 133 -29.61 10.75 9.49
C ASP A 133 -28.72 11.82 8.84
N GLU A 134 -29.35 12.77 8.17
CA GLU A 134 -28.67 13.87 7.48
C GLU A 134 -28.00 14.85 8.45
N GLU A 135 -28.53 14.97 9.67
CA GLU A 135 -27.94 15.80 10.72
C GLU A 135 -26.63 15.18 11.23
N ASN A 136 -26.66 13.89 11.58
CA ASN A 136 -25.46 13.14 11.94
C ASN A 136 -24.43 13.14 10.80
N TRP A 137 -24.89 12.96 9.56
CA TRP A 137 -24.02 13.07 8.39
C TRP A 137 -23.28 14.41 8.37
N SER A 138 -24.02 15.52 8.46
CA SER A 138 -23.46 16.87 8.38
C SER A 138 -22.53 17.18 9.55
N ALA A 139 -22.92 16.80 10.78
CA ALA A 139 -22.11 16.98 11.98
C ALA A 139 -20.80 16.18 11.90
N THR A 140 -20.89 14.89 11.54
CA THR A 140 -19.72 14.01 11.40
C THR A 140 -18.76 14.53 10.34
N HIS A 141 -19.25 14.86 9.15
CA HIS A 141 -18.39 15.34 8.07
C HIS A 141 -17.76 16.70 8.35
N ARG A 142 -18.46 17.60 9.07
CA ARG A 142 -17.90 18.88 9.52
C ARG A 142 -16.79 18.71 10.54
N PHE A 143 -16.99 17.81 11.50
CA PHE A 143 -16.00 17.51 12.54
C PHE A 143 -14.80 16.76 11.96
N SER A 144 -15.05 15.65 11.26
CA SER A 144 -14.02 14.87 10.57
C SER A 144 -13.23 15.71 9.59
N GLY A 145 -13.85 16.65 8.86
CA GLY A 145 -13.13 17.55 7.97
C GLY A 145 -11.92 18.23 8.62
N LYS A 146 -12.06 18.70 9.86
CA LYS A 146 -10.96 19.31 10.63
C LYS A 146 -9.89 18.29 11.02
N ILE A 147 -10.31 17.10 11.45
CA ILE A 147 -9.41 16.02 11.85
C ILE A 147 -8.56 15.52 10.67
N TRP A 148 -9.17 15.35 9.50
CA TRP A 148 -8.45 14.92 8.29
C TRP A 148 -7.46 15.98 7.81
N VAL A 149 -7.77 17.27 7.94
CA VAL A 149 -6.78 18.35 7.69
C VAL A 149 -5.62 18.28 8.68
N ALA A 150 -5.90 18.16 9.97
CA ALA A 150 -4.86 18.07 11.01
C ALA A 150 -3.97 16.82 10.83
N SER A 151 -4.57 15.66 10.54
CA SER A 151 -3.84 14.43 10.22
C SER A 151 -2.99 14.60 8.96
N GLY A 152 -3.49 15.27 7.92
CA GLY A 152 -2.71 15.55 6.71
C GLY A 152 -1.47 16.41 6.97
N ILE A 153 -1.59 17.45 7.81
CA ILE A 153 -0.44 18.27 8.23
C ILE A 153 0.56 17.42 9.03
N LEU A 154 0.07 16.61 9.98
CA LEU A 154 0.93 15.73 10.78
C LEU A 154 1.67 14.70 9.91
N CYS A 155 1.02 14.14 8.89
CA CYS A 155 1.66 13.24 7.92
C CYS A 155 2.82 13.92 7.19
N MET A 156 2.66 15.19 6.79
CA MET A 156 3.72 15.95 6.13
C MET A 156 4.89 16.27 7.07
N LEU A 157 4.60 16.56 8.34
CA LEU A 157 5.64 16.77 9.35
C LEU A 157 6.45 15.49 9.60
N CYS A 158 5.81 14.31 9.56
CA CYS A 158 6.52 13.03 9.66
C CYS A 158 7.49 12.82 8.48
N GLY A 159 7.19 13.38 7.30
CA GLY A 159 8.08 13.33 6.14
C GLY A 159 9.44 14.01 6.36
N LEU A 160 9.54 14.98 7.28
CA LEU A 160 10.82 15.61 7.64
C LEU A 160 11.76 14.66 8.39
N PHE A 161 11.22 13.56 8.93
CA PHE A 161 11.93 12.56 9.71
C PHE A 161 11.71 11.16 9.09
N ALA A 162 11.65 11.08 7.74
CA ALA A 162 11.26 9.87 7.02
C ALA A 162 12.11 8.63 7.35
N GLU A 163 13.38 8.81 7.73
CA GLU A 163 14.29 7.73 8.13
C GLU A 163 13.97 7.15 9.53
N SER A 164 13.16 7.84 10.34
CA SER A 164 12.83 7.42 11.70
C SER A 164 11.66 6.45 11.75
N ILE A 165 11.86 5.29 12.38
CA ILE A 165 10.77 4.35 12.71
C ILE A 165 9.67 5.04 13.53
N ALA A 166 10.04 5.98 14.42
CA ALA A 166 9.07 6.72 15.22
C ALA A 166 8.17 7.61 14.35
N ALA A 167 8.71 8.22 13.30
CA ALA A 167 7.93 9.02 12.35
C ALA A 167 6.96 8.15 11.54
N LEU A 168 7.39 6.95 11.12
CA LEU A 168 6.52 5.98 10.46
C LEU A 168 5.36 5.55 11.37
N VAL A 169 5.65 5.22 12.64
CA VAL A 169 4.63 4.85 13.62
C VAL A 169 3.64 5.99 13.84
N LEU A 170 4.15 7.22 14.03
CA LEU A 170 3.31 8.41 14.22
C LEU A 170 2.42 8.68 13.01
N TYR A 171 2.95 8.52 11.79
CA TYR A 171 2.20 8.63 10.55
C TYR A 171 1.03 7.64 10.52
N VAL A 172 1.28 6.35 10.76
CA VAL A 172 0.24 5.31 10.78
C VAL A 172 -0.82 5.59 11.87
N VAL A 173 -0.37 5.94 13.08
CA VAL A 173 -1.25 6.26 14.21
C VAL A 173 -2.12 7.49 13.89
N SER A 174 -1.58 8.50 13.21
CA SER A 174 -2.36 9.70 12.84
C SER A 174 -3.55 9.38 11.94
N ILE A 175 -3.36 8.48 10.96
CA ILE A 175 -4.40 8.05 10.02
C ILE A 175 -5.44 7.20 10.75
N MET A 176 -4.98 6.25 11.56
CA MET A 176 -5.85 5.39 12.37
C MET A 176 -6.70 6.22 13.32
N ALA A 177 -6.10 7.20 14.01
CA ALA A 177 -6.81 8.12 14.88
C ALA A 177 -7.85 8.93 14.10
N ALA A 178 -7.53 9.45 12.90
CA ALA A 178 -8.47 10.20 12.09
C ALA A 178 -9.72 9.38 11.73
N VAL A 179 -9.54 8.11 11.36
CA VAL A 179 -10.63 7.18 11.05
C VAL A 179 -11.44 6.84 12.30
N ILE A 180 -10.77 6.39 13.37
CA ILE A 180 -11.43 5.94 14.61
C ILE A 180 -12.22 7.10 15.23
N ILE A 181 -11.61 8.28 15.38
CA ILE A 181 -12.27 9.44 15.99
C ILE A 181 -13.48 9.89 15.15
N SER A 182 -13.38 9.83 13.81
CA SER A 182 -14.51 10.14 12.93
C SER A 182 -15.70 9.21 13.15
N VAL A 183 -15.45 7.90 13.28
CA VAL A 183 -16.49 6.89 13.53
C VAL A 183 -17.07 7.04 14.94
N LEU A 184 -16.22 7.23 15.94
CA LEU A 184 -16.62 7.42 17.34
C LEU A 184 -17.50 8.65 17.51
N TYR A 185 -17.11 9.80 16.94
CA TYR A 185 -17.92 11.01 16.98
C TYR A 185 -19.33 10.76 16.43
N SER A 186 -19.40 10.05 15.31
CA SER A 186 -20.65 9.72 14.66
C SER A 186 -21.53 8.78 15.51
N TYR A 187 -20.91 7.83 16.21
CA TYR A 187 -21.59 6.95 17.15
C TYR A 187 -22.11 7.69 18.38
N PHE A 188 -21.31 8.59 18.98
CA PHE A 188 -21.76 9.40 20.11
C PHE A 188 -22.90 10.35 19.73
N PHE A 189 -22.85 10.93 18.53
CA PHE A 189 -23.95 11.73 18.00
C PHE A 189 -25.24 10.91 17.91
N TYR A 190 -25.13 9.70 17.34
CA TYR A 190 -26.24 8.75 17.26
C TYR A 190 -26.80 8.36 18.64
N LYS A 191 -25.93 8.03 19.60
CA LYS A 191 -26.32 7.64 20.96
C LYS A 191 -27.08 8.77 21.66
N LYS A 192 -26.55 9.99 21.59
CA LYS A 192 -27.21 11.19 22.16
C LYS A 192 -28.60 11.40 21.60
N LYS A 193 -28.78 11.20 20.28
CA LYS A 193 -30.07 11.37 19.59
C LYS A 193 -31.12 10.33 20.03
N ILE A 194 -30.69 9.11 20.32
CA ILE A 194 -31.56 8.07 20.89
C ILE A 194 -31.93 8.36 22.34
N GLU A 195 -30.98 8.83 23.16
CA GLU A 195 -31.23 9.22 24.56
C GLU A 195 -32.27 10.35 24.66
N THR A 196 -32.31 11.25 23.69
CA THR A 196 -33.35 12.30 23.58
C THR A 196 -34.71 11.82 23.10
N GLY A 197 -34.90 10.51 22.87
CA GLY A 197 -36.18 9.91 22.48
C GLY A 197 -36.53 10.01 20.99
N GLU A 198 -35.62 10.52 20.15
CA GLU A 198 -35.85 10.56 18.71
C GLU A 198 -35.70 9.16 18.10
N LYS A 199 -36.79 8.64 17.54
CA LYS A 199 -36.76 7.36 16.83
C LYS A 199 -36.16 7.55 15.44
N LEU A 200 -34.88 7.24 15.30
CA LEU A 200 -34.28 7.01 13.99
C LEU A 200 -34.98 5.81 13.33
N LYS A 201 -35.57 6.01 12.15
CA LYS A 201 -36.10 4.92 11.32
C LYS A 201 -34.94 4.13 10.72
N ILE A 202 -34.26 3.36 11.56
CA ILE A 202 -33.15 2.53 11.12
C ILE A 202 -33.71 1.32 10.37
N GLN A 203 -33.77 1.42 9.05
CA GLN A 203 -34.05 0.25 8.22
C GLN A 203 -32.76 -0.56 8.04
N TYR A 204 -32.54 -1.50 8.96
CA TYR A 204 -31.49 -2.50 8.83
C TYR A 204 -31.88 -3.53 7.77
N LYS A 205 -31.21 -3.54 6.62
CA LYS A 205 -31.18 -4.76 5.79
C LYS A 205 -30.18 -5.74 6.42
N LYS A 206 -30.62 -6.52 7.42
CA LYS A 206 -29.79 -7.52 8.14
C LYS A 206 -28.92 -8.36 7.19
N LYS A 207 -29.49 -8.81 6.05
CA LYS A 207 -28.78 -9.57 5.01
C LYS A 207 -27.57 -8.83 4.40
N ALA A 208 -27.64 -7.51 4.24
CA ALA A 208 -26.55 -6.71 3.69
C ALA A 208 -25.40 -6.55 4.69
N ILE A 209 -25.71 -6.30 5.96
CA ILE A 209 -24.70 -6.18 7.03
C ILE A 209 -23.93 -7.50 7.20
N VAL A 210 -24.63 -8.62 7.23
CA VAL A 210 -24.01 -9.95 7.30
C VAL A 210 -23.11 -10.18 6.09
N ARG A 211 -23.57 -9.85 4.88
CA ARG A 211 -22.75 -9.98 3.66
C ARG A 211 -21.48 -9.12 3.72
N TYR A 212 -21.60 -7.84 4.09
CA TYR A 212 -20.43 -6.97 4.20
C TYR A 212 -19.48 -7.42 5.32
N GLY A 213 -20.02 -7.90 6.45
CA GLY A 213 -19.22 -8.46 7.54
C GLY A 213 -18.41 -9.68 7.09
N ILE A 214 -19.06 -10.64 6.41
CA ILE A 214 -18.37 -11.82 5.85
C ILE A 214 -17.28 -11.40 4.87
N VAL A 215 -17.58 -10.50 3.92
CA VAL A 215 -16.59 -10.02 2.95
C VAL A 215 -15.40 -9.37 3.66
N THR A 216 -15.63 -8.49 4.64
CA THR A 216 -14.55 -7.86 5.40
C THR A 216 -13.70 -8.88 6.15
N ILE A 217 -14.31 -9.87 6.81
CA ILE A 217 -13.59 -10.94 7.52
C ILE A 217 -12.76 -11.77 6.54
N LEU A 218 -13.33 -12.17 5.41
CA LEU A 218 -12.60 -12.93 4.38
C LEU A 218 -11.43 -12.11 3.81
N THR A 219 -11.61 -10.81 3.59
CA THR A 219 -10.53 -9.91 3.15
C THR A 219 -9.43 -9.82 4.20
N ILE A 220 -9.76 -9.68 5.49
CA ILE A 220 -8.78 -9.67 6.58
C ILE A 220 -8.02 -10.99 6.64
N ILE A 221 -8.73 -12.13 6.56
CA ILE A 221 -8.11 -13.46 6.53
C ILE A 221 -7.18 -13.62 5.33
N PHE A 222 -7.60 -13.18 4.14
CA PHE A 222 -6.78 -13.21 2.94
C PHE A 222 -5.52 -12.34 3.08
N ILE A 223 -5.65 -11.11 3.59
CA ILE A 223 -4.50 -10.22 3.85
C ILE A 223 -3.54 -10.89 4.83
N ILE A 224 -4.03 -11.38 5.97
CA ILE A 224 -3.20 -12.08 6.97
C ILE A 224 -2.54 -13.31 6.33
N GLY A 225 -3.28 -14.15 5.62
CA GLY A 225 -2.73 -15.33 4.95
C GLY A 225 -1.65 -14.97 3.93
N SER A 226 -1.85 -13.91 3.16
CA SER A 226 -0.86 -13.43 2.17
C SER A 226 0.45 -12.95 2.81
N LEU A 227 0.40 -12.40 4.03
CA LEU A 227 1.58 -11.92 4.78
C LEU A 227 2.49 -13.05 5.28
N PHE A 228 1.99 -14.29 5.29
CA PHE A 228 2.77 -15.48 5.66
C PHE A 228 2.91 -16.47 4.49
N TRP A 229 2.51 -16.07 3.28
CA TRP A 229 2.55 -16.92 2.09
C TRP A 229 3.95 -17.03 1.49
N GLY A 230 4.43 -18.24 1.23
CA GLY A 230 5.71 -18.52 0.57
C GLY A 230 6.55 -19.57 1.32
N SER A 231 7.64 -19.99 0.68
CA SER A 231 8.63 -20.91 1.23
C SER A 231 9.99 -20.69 0.60
N ILE A 232 11.03 -21.00 1.37
CA ILE A 232 12.42 -21.14 0.91
C ILE A 232 12.82 -22.56 1.27
N ASP A 233 13.30 -23.31 0.29
CA ASP A 233 13.87 -24.64 0.48
C ASP A 233 15.18 -24.74 -0.29
N ILE A 234 16.23 -25.30 0.31
CA ILE A 234 17.55 -25.41 -0.32
C ILE A 234 17.80 -26.88 -0.66
N GLN A 235 17.83 -27.17 -1.95
CA GLN A 235 18.02 -28.53 -2.46
C GLN A 235 19.47 -28.70 -2.92
N PHE A 236 20.21 -29.56 -2.22
CA PHE A 236 21.58 -29.90 -2.54
C PHE A 236 21.63 -31.02 -3.58
N GLN A 237 22.45 -30.84 -4.61
CA GLN A 237 22.75 -31.84 -5.64
C GLN A 237 24.25 -32.16 -5.60
N ASP A 238 24.74 -32.96 -6.55
CA ASP A 238 26.15 -33.35 -6.59
C ASP A 238 27.08 -32.18 -6.97
N ASN A 239 26.70 -31.38 -7.98
CA ASN A 239 27.55 -30.30 -8.52
C ASN A 239 27.02 -28.89 -8.25
N SER A 240 25.80 -28.77 -7.74
CA SER A 240 25.14 -27.49 -7.50
C SER A 240 24.16 -27.57 -6.33
N PHE A 241 23.71 -26.43 -5.82
CA PHE A 241 22.51 -26.36 -4.99
C PHE A 241 21.51 -25.38 -5.59
N THR A 242 20.23 -25.65 -5.39
CA THR A 242 19.14 -24.78 -5.85
C THR A 242 18.30 -24.30 -4.67
N ILE A 243 18.14 -22.99 -4.57
CA ILE A 243 17.23 -22.34 -3.65
C ILE A 243 15.86 -22.27 -4.35
N LYS A 244 14.92 -23.08 -3.89
CA LYS A 244 13.52 -23.07 -4.31
C LYS A 244 12.76 -22.01 -3.54
N ALA A 245 12.17 -21.06 -4.27
CA ALA A 245 11.56 -19.87 -3.68
C ALA A 245 10.11 -19.72 -4.12
N GLN A 246 9.15 -20.16 -3.29
CA GLN A 246 7.74 -20.06 -3.64
C GLN A 246 7.27 -18.60 -3.60
N GLY A 247 6.81 -18.10 -4.75
CA GLY A 247 6.38 -16.70 -4.91
C GLY A 247 7.48 -15.77 -5.43
N TRP A 248 8.70 -16.28 -5.62
CA TRP A 248 9.81 -15.57 -6.25
C TRP A 248 10.52 -16.47 -7.27
N SER A 249 11.63 -16.00 -7.85
CA SER A 249 12.45 -16.81 -8.75
C SER A 249 13.41 -17.73 -7.96
N ASP A 250 13.47 -18.99 -8.36
CA ASP A 250 14.49 -19.95 -7.93
C ASP A 250 15.90 -19.45 -8.27
N TYR A 251 16.90 -19.86 -7.49
CA TYR A 251 18.30 -19.49 -7.70
C TYR A 251 19.23 -20.69 -7.56
N THR A 252 19.99 -21.00 -8.61
CA THR A 252 20.91 -22.16 -8.65
C THR A 252 22.36 -21.70 -8.66
N VAL A 253 23.19 -22.35 -7.86
CA VAL A 253 24.62 -22.05 -7.71
C VAL A 253 25.43 -23.32 -7.87
N ASP A 254 26.39 -23.31 -8.80
CA ASP A 254 27.38 -24.37 -8.96
C ASP A 254 28.48 -24.23 -7.90
N TYR A 255 28.88 -25.33 -7.24
CA TYR A 255 29.88 -25.29 -6.16
C TYR A 255 31.23 -24.72 -6.62
N THR A 256 31.63 -25.02 -7.86
CA THR A 256 32.89 -24.55 -8.47
C THR A 256 32.98 -23.04 -8.64
N LYS A 257 31.85 -22.31 -8.58
CA LYS A 257 31.79 -20.85 -8.73
C LYS A 257 31.86 -20.11 -7.40
N ILE A 258 31.92 -20.81 -6.27
CA ILE A 258 31.94 -20.20 -4.95
C ILE A 258 33.38 -19.83 -4.59
N ASP A 259 33.71 -18.54 -4.57
CA ASP A 259 35.04 -18.04 -4.25
C ASP A 259 35.33 -18.12 -2.75
N SER A 260 34.36 -17.74 -1.92
CA SER A 260 34.45 -17.79 -0.45
C SER A 260 33.08 -18.05 0.19
N ILE A 261 33.10 -18.63 1.40
CA ILE A 261 31.93 -18.85 2.23
C ILE A 261 32.26 -18.45 3.67
N SER A 262 31.35 -17.76 4.36
CA SER A 262 31.45 -17.44 5.79
C SER A 262 30.10 -17.65 6.49
N TYR A 263 30.18 -17.89 7.79
CA TYR A 263 29.03 -17.95 8.70
C TYR A 263 29.05 -16.70 9.57
N GLU A 264 27.99 -15.90 9.52
CA GLU A 264 27.89 -14.60 10.18
C GLU A 264 26.64 -14.53 11.06
N GLU A 265 26.75 -13.93 12.25
CA GLU A 265 25.62 -13.70 13.15
C GLU A 265 25.29 -12.21 13.23
N ASN A 266 24.00 -11.88 13.31
CA ASN A 266 23.48 -10.51 13.44
C ASN A 266 23.99 -9.54 12.36
N LEU A 267 24.23 -10.06 11.15
CA LEU A 267 24.85 -9.36 10.03
C LEU A 267 24.21 -7.99 9.71
N PHE A 268 22.90 -7.86 9.87
CA PHE A 268 22.13 -6.68 9.47
C PHE A 268 21.84 -5.70 10.62
N GLN A 269 22.34 -5.94 11.83
CA GLN A 269 21.94 -5.16 13.00
C GLN A 269 22.47 -3.70 12.97
N ASN A 270 23.55 -3.45 12.24
CA ASN A 270 24.19 -2.14 12.11
C ASN A 270 24.38 -1.69 10.64
N SER A 271 23.84 -2.43 9.67
CA SER A 271 23.95 -2.08 8.24
C SER A 271 22.67 -1.45 7.75
N ASN A 272 22.78 -0.45 6.87
CA ASN A 272 21.62 0.12 6.17
C ASN A 272 21.18 -0.84 5.06
N ASP A 273 20.48 -1.91 5.44
CA ASP A 273 19.99 -2.93 4.53
C ASP A 273 18.63 -2.59 3.95
N TYR A 274 18.54 -2.50 2.64
CA TYR A 274 17.29 -2.25 1.93
C TYR A 274 17.13 -3.10 0.70
N ARG A 275 15.87 -3.40 0.38
CA ARG A 275 15.49 -4.26 -0.74
C ARG A 275 15.29 -3.42 -1.99
N THR A 276 16.06 -3.69 -3.02
CA THR A 276 15.95 -2.99 -4.31
C THR A 276 14.95 -3.64 -5.25
N ASN A 277 14.81 -4.98 -5.20
CA ASN A 277 13.79 -5.71 -5.95
C ASN A 277 13.62 -7.11 -5.37
N GLY A 278 12.43 -7.48 -4.90
CA GLY A 278 12.25 -8.78 -4.26
C GLY A 278 10.90 -8.97 -3.58
N LEU A 279 10.69 -10.16 -3.01
CA LEU A 279 9.52 -10.52 -2.22
C LEU A 279 9.85 -10.54 -0.73
N GLY A 280 9.16 -9.68 0.04
CA GLY A 280 9.32 -9.57 1.48
C GLY A 280 8.00 -9.74 2.19
N ASN A 281 8.00 -10.54 3.25
CA ASN A 281 6.86 -10.70 4.15
C ASN A 281 7.36 -10.95 5.59
N PHE A 282 6.47 -11.31 6.52
CA PHE A 282 6.89 -11.52 7.91
C PHE A 282 7.77 -12.75 8.12
N LYS A 283 7.77 -13.70 7.18
CA LYS A 283 8.53 -14.95 7.28
C LYS A 283 9.81 -14.94 6.43
N TYR A 284 9.82 -14.24 5.30
CA TYR A 284 10.93 -14.31 4.34
C TYR A 284 11.32 -12.98 3.71
N ALA A 285 12.59 -12.92 3.33
CA ALA A 285 13.18 -11.86 2.53
C ALA A 285 13.98 -12.46 1.37
N MET A 286 13.44 -12.35 0.16
CA MET A 286 14.03 -12.89 -1.07
C MET A 286 14.22 -11.79 -2.13
N GLY A 287 15.34 -11.82 -2.87
CA GLY A 287 15.59 -10.95 -4.02
C GLY A 287 16.91 -10.18 -3.95
N ASN A 288 16.94 -9.01 -4.58
CA ASN A 288 18.07 -8.10 -4.63
C ASN A 288 17.98 -7.07 -3.50
N PHE A 289 19.12 -6.86 -2.87
CA PHE A 289 19.30 -5.97 -1.73
C PHE A 289 20.54 -5.11 -1.93
N ARG A 290 20.61 -4.04 -1.16
CA ARG A 290 21.78 -3.19 -1.08
C ARG A 290 22.02 -2.78 0.35
N ASN A 291 23.28 -2.83 0.76
CA ASN A 291 23.73 -2.24 2.01
C ASN A 291 25.11 -1.59 1.86
N ASP A 292 25.56 -0.95 2.92
CA ASP A 292 26.85 -0.28 3.04
C ASP A 292 28.05 -1.24 3.12
N VAL A 293 27.82 -2.49 3.55
CA VAL A 293 28.87 -3.51 3.72
C VAL A 293 29.19 -4.26 2.42
N TYR A 294 28.16 -4.77 1.74
CA TYR A 294 28.29 -5.63 0.57
C TYR A 294 27.96 -4.93 -0.75
N GLY A 295 27.47 -3.68 -0.72
CA GLY A 295 26.94 -3.03 -1.91
C GLY A 295 25.70 -3.79 -2.39
N ASN A 296 25.63 -4.15 -3.68
CA ASN A 296 24.51 -4.91 -4.23
C ASN A 296 24.70 -6.41 -4.02
N TYR A 297 23.71 -7.07 -3.42
CA TYR A 297 23.76 -8.50 -3.13
C TYR A 297 22.40 -9.18 -3.28
N ILE A 298 22.41 -10.52 -3.35
CA ILE A 298 21.22 -11.35 -3.44
C ILE A 298 20.96 -11.99 -2.08
N ARG A 299 19.70 -12.02 -1.65
CA ARG A 299 19.31 -12.55 -0.34
C ARG A 299 18.16 -13.54 -0.49
N TYR A 300 18.24 -14.65 0.24
CA TYR A 300 17.16 -15.62 0.43
C TYR A 300 17.16 -16.07 1.89
N THR A 301 16.42 -15.37 2.75
CA THR A 301 16.47 -15.61 4.20
C THR A 301 15.10 -15.68 4.85
N HIS A 302 14.98 -16.53 5.87
CA HIS A 302 13.96 -16.53 6.90
C HIS A 302 14.17 -15.37 7.87
N SER A 303 13.11 -14.62 8.15
CA SER A 303 13.13 -13.45 9.05
C SER A 303 13.31 -13.84 10.52
N SER A 304 13.05 -15.09 10.89
CA SER A 304 13.14 -15.62 12.26
C SER A 304 14.56 -15.99 12.70
N CYS A 305 15.50 -16.13 11.76
CA CYS A 305 16.87 -16.53 12.03
C CYS A 305 17.82 -15.35 11.80
N HIS A 306 18.78 -15.15 12.71
CA HIS A 306 19.77 -14.08 12.65
C HIS A 306 21.19 -14.61 12.43
N SER A 307 21.31 -15.88 12.11
CA SER A 307 22.50 -16.49 11.56
C SER A 307 22.40 -16.50 10.03
N TYR A 308 23.52 -16.32 9.35
CA TYR A 308 23.57 -16.19 7.90
C TYR A 308 24.78 -16.92 7.33
N VAL A 309 24.60 -17.50 6.14
CA VAL A 309 25.68 -18.00 5.30
C VAL A 309 25.89 -17.00 4.18
N VAL A 310 27.08 -16.41 4.13
CA VAL A 310 27.46 -15.40 3.14
C VAL A 310 28.42 -16.07 2.15
N MET A 311 28.10 -15.98 0.87
CA MET A 311 28.90 -16.56 -0.21
C MET A 311 29.29 -15.49 -1.21
N ASN A 312 30.55 -15.51 -1.66
CA ASN A 312 30.99 -14.76 -2.82
C ASN A 312 31.03 -15.69 -4.04
N ILE A 313 30.31 -15.32 -5.10
CA ILE A 313 30.13 -16.12 -6.32
C ILE A 313 30.51 -15.26 -7.52
N GLY A 314 31.76 -15.33 -7.97
CA GLY A 314 32.25 -14.57 -9.10
C GLY A 314 32.12 -13.05 -8.92
N GLY A 315 32.36 -12.56 -7.70
CA GLY A 315 32.23 -11.14 -7.34
C GLY A 315 30.82 -10.69 -6.96
N LYS A 316 29.84 -11.60 -6.88
CA LYS A 316 28.48 -11.31 -6.39
C LYS A 316 28.26 -11.96 -5.02
N ILE A 317 27.71 -11.19 -4.08
CA ILE A 317 27.39 -11.70 -2.75
C ILE A 317 26.00 -12.34 -2.75
N LEU A 318 25.91 -13.55 -2.21
CA LEU A 318 24.69 -14.28 -1.91
C LEU A 318 24.60 -14.53 -0.41
N VAL A 319 23.48 -14.13 0.21
CA VAL A 319 23.21 -14.36 1.63
C VAL A 319 22.00 -15.29 1.78
N VAL A 320 22.18 -16.38 2.51
CA VAL A 320 21.11 -17.35 2.79
C VAL A 320 21.07 -17.71 4.27
N ASN A 321 19.92 -18.19 4.76
CA ASN A 321 19.83 -18.85 6.05
C ASN A 321 18.73 -19.93 6.04
N GLY A 322 18.76 -20.78 7.06
CA GLY A 322 17.70 -21.75 7.32
C GLY A 322 16.61 -21.17 8.22
N GLU A 323 15.64 -22.02 8.60
CA GLU A 323 14.54 -21.61 9.49
C GLU A 323 15.02 -21.15 10.88
N ASN A 324 16.16 -21.67 11.32
CA ASN A 324 16.78 -21.44 12.62
C ASN A 324 18.31 -21.58 12.54
N ASP A 325 19.01 -21.30 13.64
CA ASP A 325 20.48 -21.33 13.68
C ASP A 325 21.05 -22.74 13.39
N PRO A 326 20.50 -23.85 13.93
CA PRO A 326 20.95 -25.20 13.55
C PRO A 326 20.83 -25.49 12.05
N ALA A 327 19.69 -25.18 11.43
CA ALA A 327 19.49 -25.39 10.00
C ALA A 327 20.45 -24.51 9.17
N THR A 328 20.75 -23.30 9.64
CA THR A 328 21.73 -22.41 8.99
C THR A 328 23.14 -22.95 9.07
N LYS A 329 23.53 -23.54 10.20
CA LYS A 329 24.83 -24.23 10.35
C LYS A 329 24.92 -25.45 9.44
N GLU A 330 23.85 -26.23 9.32
CA GLU A 330 23.78 -27.38 8.41
C GLU A 330 23.99 -26.95 6.95
N ILE A 331 23.35 -25.85 6.53
CA ILE A 331 23.57 -25.25 5.20
C ILE A 331 25.05 -24.89 5.00
N TYR A 332 25.68 -24.23 5.98
CA TYR A 332 27.10 -23.87 5.90
C TYR A 332 28.00 -25.11 5.74
N HIS A 333 27.78 -26.15 6.55
CA HIS A 333 28.57 -27.38 6.50
C HIS A 333 28.39 -28.10 5.15
N ASN A 334 27.16 -28.31 4.70
CA ASN A 334 26.87 -28.99 3.43
C ASN A 334 27.50 -28.30 2.21
N ILE A 335 27.53 -26.96 2.19
CA ILE A 335 28.16 -26.21 1.10
C ILE A 335 29.69 -26.24 1.24
N SER A 336 30.22 -26.13 2.45
CA SER A 336 31.67 -26.12 2.70
C SER A 336 32.33 -27.46 2.38
N GLU A 337 31.62 -28.59 2.53
CA GLU A 337 32.13 -29.92 2.18
C GLU A 337 32.11 -30.21 0.67
N LYS A 338 31.23 -29.55 -0.08
CA LYS A 338 31.00 -29.79 -1.52
C LYS A 338 31.70 -28.79 -2.45
N LYS A 339 32.20 -27.69 -1.89
CA LYS A 339 33.05 -26.72 -2.57
C LYS A 339 34.49 -27.21 -2.60
#